data_AF-A0A2E8RKK4-F1
#
_entry.id   AF-A0A2E8RKK4-F1
#
_cell.length_a   1.000
_cell.length_b   1.000
_cell.length_c   1.000
_cell.angle_alpha   90.00
_cell.angle_beta   90.00
_cell.angle_gamma   90.00
#
_symmetry.space_group_name_H-M   'P 1'
#
loop_
_entity.id
_entity.type
_entity.pdbx_description
1 polymer ?
#
loop_
_entity_poly.entity_id
_entity_poly.type
_entity_poly.pdbx_seq_one_letter_code
_entity_poly.pdbx_strand_id
1 'polypeptide(L)'
;MLALEKWVSACNDLKTKLSWTERRANLLVEGLNLKDSTGQHLQIGDVILEITGETTPCARMDEVKTGLMSALTIDWRGGVLCQVIQSGKITVGNSITQVKFQPEMM
;
A
#
# COMPACT_ATOMS: atom_id res chain seq x y z
N MET A 1 -0.16 0.47 2.97
CA MET A 1 -0.77 1.22 1.85
C MET A 1 -0.97 0.27 0.68
N LEU A 2 -2.12 0.33 -0.01
CA LEU A 2 -2.48 -0.55 -1.12
C LEU A 2 -2.70 0.28 -2.39
N ALA A 3 -2.12 -0.14 -3.51
CA ALA A 3 -2.39 0.47 -4.82
C ALA A 3 -3.62 -0.17 -5.47
N LEU A 4 -4.56 0.65 -5.93
CA LEU A 4 -5.84 0.23 -6.51
C LEU A 4 -5.62 -0.68 -7.73
N GLU A 5 -4.70 -0.32 -8.62
CA GLU A 5 -4.39 -1.07 -9.84
C GLU A 5 -3.88 -2.48 -9.52
N LYS A 6 -3.09 -2.59 -8.45
CA LYS A 6 -2.55 -3.86 -7.97
C LYS A 6 -3.62 -4.73 -7.32
N TRP A 7 -4.51 -4.13 -6.52
CA TRP A 7 -5.66 -4.82 -5.94
C TRP A 7 -6.60 -5.37 -7.02
N VAL A 8 -6.93 -4.52 -8.00
CA VAL A 8 -7.78 -4.91 -9.14
C VAL A 8 -7.13 -6.05 -9.93
N SER A 9 -5.82 -6.00 -10.17
CA SER A 9 -5.10 -7.09 -10.84
C SER A 9 -5.22 -8.42 -10.10
N ALA A 10 -5.02 -8.43 -8.77
CA ALA A 10 -5.17 -9.63 -7.96
C ALA A 10 -6.62 -10.19 -7.99
N CYS A 11 -7.62 -9.30 -7.95
CA CYS A 11 -9.03 -9.70 -8.07
C CYS A 11 -9.35 -10.29 -9.45
N ASN A 12 -8.80 -9.70 -10.52
CA ASN A 12 -9.01 -10.15 -11.89
C ASN A 12 -8.43 -11.55 -12.13
N ASP A 13 -7.23 -11.84 -11.60
CA ASP A 13 -6.62 -13.17 -11.70
C ASP A 13 -7.50 -14.26 -11.06
N LEU A 14 -8.25 -13.90 -10.02
CA LEU A 14 -9.19 -14.78 -9.32
C LEU A 14 -10.62 -14.71 -9.86
N LYS A 15 -10.86 -13.91 -10.92
CA LYS A 15 -12.18 -13.66 -11.51
C LYS A 15 -13.23 -13.31 -10.45
N THR A 16 -12.85 -12.46 -9.50
CA THR A 16 -13.68 -12.08 -8.37
C THR A 16 -13.76 -10.55 -8.25
N LYS A 17 -14.75 -10.08 -7.50
CA LYS A 17 -14.85 -8.68 -7.09
C LYS A 17 -14.93 -8.64 -5.57
N LEU A 18 -13.82 -8.27 -4.92
CA LEU A 18 -13.73 -8.12 -3.48
C LEU A 18 -13.55 -6.63 -3.13
N SER A 19 -14.13 -6.22 -2.00
CA SER A 19 -13.82 -4.91 -1.45
C SER A 19 -12.35 -4.85 -1.04
N TRP A 20 -11.65 -3.77 -1.38
CA TRP A 20 -10.26 -3.59 -0.97
C TRP A 20 -10.09 -3.60 0.55
N THR A 21 -11.15 -3.29 1.30
CA THR A 21 -11.16 -3.34 2.77
C THR A 21 -10.94 -4.74 3.32
N GLU A 22 -11.23 -5.79 2.55
CA GLU A 22 -10.93 -7.18 2.93
C GLU A 22 -9.43 -7.40 3.14
N ARG A 23 -8.59 -6.62 2.44
CA ARG A 23 -7.14 -6.63 2.64
C ARG A 23 -6.72 -6.01 3.99
N ARG A 24 -7.57 -5.19 4.60
CA ARG A 24 -7.31 -4.43 5.85
C ARG A 24 -6.14 -3.45 5.73
N ALA A 25 -5.90 -2.88 4.55
CA ALA A 25 -4.99 -1.75 4.40
C ALA A 25 -5.60 -0.49 5.02
N ASN A 26 -4.77 0.42 5.55
CA ASN A 26 -5.26 1.70 6.07
C ASN A 26 -5.53 2.74 4.97
N LEU A 27 -4.75 2.68 3.88
CA LEU A 27 -4.80 3.63 2.77
C LEU A 27 -4.92 2.85 1.46
N LEU A 28 -5.88 3.26 0.64
CA LEU A 28 -5.98 2.90 -0.77
C LEU A 28 -5.54 4.12 -1.58
N VAL A 29 -4.64 3.90 -2.52
CA VAL A 29 -4.08 4.94 -3.40
C VAL A 29 -4.19 4.50 -4.86
N GLU A 30 -4.11 5.44 -5.78
CA GLU A 30 -4.16 5.20 -7.23
C GLU A 30 -3.06 6.00 -7.93
N GLY A 31 -2.62 5.52 -9.09
CA GLY A 31 -1.59 6.16 -9.91
C GLY A 31 -0.16 6.02 -9.38
N LEU A 32 0.08 5.20 -8.36
CA LEU A 32 1.42 4.95 -7.80
C LEU A 32 1.88 3.51 -8.01
N ASN A 33 3.10 3.33 -8.53
CA ASN A 33 3.79 2.05 -8.48
C ASN A 33 4.57 1.93 -7.18
N LEU A 34 4.15 1.03 -6.31
CA LEU A 34 4.76 0.81 -4.99
C LEU A 34 5.81 -0.29 -4.99
N LYS A 35 6.01 -1.03 -6.08
CA LYS A 35 6.99 -2.11 -6.13
C LYS A 35 8.41 -1.56 -5.97
N ASP A 36 9.25 -2.24 -5.19
CA ASP A 36 10.66 -1.91 -4.98
C ASP A 36 10.88 -0.47 -4.46
N SER A 37 9.94 0.05 -3.68
CA SER A 37 9.92 1.44 -3.20
C SER A 37 10.40 1.62 -1.75
N THR A 38 11.03 0.61 -1.14
CA THR A 38 11.60 0.71 0.21
C THR A 38 12.55 1.91 0.34
N GLY A 39 12.41 2.67 1.42
CA GLY A 39 13.18 3.90 1.70
C GLY A 39 12.66 5.15 0.98
N GLN A 40 11.66 5.02 0.09
CA GLN A 40 11.02 6.19 -0.50
C GLN A 40 10.11 6.88 0.52
N HIS A 41 10.03 8.21 0.42
CA HIS A 41 9.18 9.02 1.26
C HIS A 41 8.04 9.60 0.44
N LEU A 42 6.81 9.42 0.94
CA LEU A 42 5.59 9.94 0.33
C LEU A 42 4.99 10.99 1.26
N GLN A 43 4.69 12.16 0.71
CA GLN A 43 3.89 13.17 1.38
C GLN A 43 2.42 13.02 0.97
N ILE A 44 1.54 13.04 1.96
CA ILE A 44 0.08 13.06 1.80
C ILE A 44 -0.45 14.09 2.79
N GLY A 45 -1.03 15.20 2.31
CA GLY A 45 -1.39 16.32 3.19
C GLY A 45 -0.19 16.77 4.04
N ASP A 46 -0.36 16.73 5.36
CA ASP A 46 0.68 17.13 6.33
C ASP A 46 1.56 15.94 6.79
N VAL A 47 1.25 14.72 6.35
CA VAL A 47 1.94 13.49 6.76
C VAL A 47 3.05 13.13 5.80
N ILE A 48 4.22 12.75 6.34
CA ILE A 48 5.30 12.10 5.58
C ILE A 48 5.41 10.65 6.04
N LEU A 49 5.29 9.74 5.07
CA LEU A 49 5.43 8.30 5.27
C LEU A 49 6.71 7.82 4.61
N GLU A 50 7.51 7.03 5.31
CA GLU A 50 8.56 6.21 4.71
C GLU A 50 7.98 4.84 4.36
N ILE A 51 8.26 4.32 3.17
CA ILE A 51 7.94 2.94 2.82
C ILE A 51 9.02 2.02 3.38
N THR A 52 8.63 1.08 4.25
CA THR A 52 9.59 0.18 4.92
C THR A 52 9.70 -1.20 4.29
N GLY A 53 8.80 -1.54 3.34
CA GLY A 53 8.89 -2.76 2.56
C GLY A 53 7.54 -3.28 2.06
N GLU A 54 7.57 -4.45 1.42
CA GLU A 54 6.37 -5.18 1.00
C GLU A 54 5.50 -5.55 2.21
N THR A 55 4.18 -5.54 2.03
CA THR A 55 3.28 -6.21 2.97
C THR A 55 3.07 -7.66 2.57
N THR A 56 3.73 -8.57 3.28
CA THR A 56 3.58 -10.02 3.10
C THR A 56 2.14 -10.48 3.36
N PRO A 57 1.43 -11.03 2.35
CA PRO A 57 0.11 -11.65 2.56
C PRO A 57 0.21 -12.87 3.48
N CYS A 58 -0.81 -13.14 4.28
CA CYS A 58 -0.88 -14.31 5.16
C CYS A 58 -2.10 -15.18 4.86
N ALA A 59 -2.19 -16.36 5.50
CA ALA A 59 -3.25 -17.35 5.31
C ALA A 59 -4.67 -16.78 5.47
N ARG A 60 -4.84 -15.70 6.25
CA ARG A 60 -6.12 -14.98 6.39
C ARG A 60 -6.68 -14.47 5.06
N MET A 61 -5.84 -14.23 4.06
CA MET A 61 -6.31 -13.85 2.72
C MET A 61 -7.02 -15.00 2.02
N ASP A 62 -6.55 -16.24 2.19
CA ASP A 62 -7.23 -17.40 1.62
C ASP A 62 -8.54 -17.74 2.34
N GLU A 63 -8.69 -17.35 3.62
CA GLU A 63 -9.97 -17.39 4.35
C GLU A 63 -11.00 -16.42 3.73
N VAL A 64 -10.57 -15.26 3.23
CA VAL A 64 -11.45 -14.32 2.49
C VAL A 64 -11.83 -14.91 1.14
N LYS A 65 -10.84 -15.41 0.39
CA LYS A 65 -11.04 -16.04 -0.92
C LYS A 65 -9.86 -16.95 -1.23
N THR A 66 -10.13 -18.24 -1.44
CA THR A 66 -9.09 -19.21 -1.83
C THR A 66 -8.28 -18.71 -3.03
N GLY A 67 -6.95 -18.66 -2.87
CA GLY A 67 -5.99 -18.20 -3.89
C GLY A 67 -5.63 -16.72 -3.78
N LEU A 68 -6.28 -15.96 -2.89
CA LEU A 68 -5.99 -14.54 -2.68
C LEU A 68 -4.62 -14.30 -2.09
N MET A 69 -4.14 -15.18 -1.20
CA MET A 69 -2.77 -15.05 -0.68
C MET A 69 -1.76 -15.08 -1.83
N SER A 70 -1.83 -16.09 -2.70
CA SER A 70 -0.92 -16.23 -3.85
C SER A 70 -1.03 -15.08 -4.85
N ALA A 71 -2.25 -14.62 -5.15
CA ALA A 71 -2.46 -13.51 -6.07
C ALA A 71 -1.86 -12.19 -5.57
N LEU A 72 -1.82 -11.99 -4.24
CA LEU A 72 -1.28 -10.79 -3.61
C LEU A 72 0.25 -10.80 -3.45
N THR A 73 0.89 -11.98 -3.44
CA THR A 73 2.36 -12.12 -3.35
C THR A 73 3.08 -11.66 -4.62
N ILE A 74 2.37 -11.57 -5.74
CA ILE A 74 2.95 -11.14 -7.02
C ILE A 74 3.12 -9.62 -7.02
N ASP A 75 4.30 -9.12 -7.38
CA ASP A 75 4.57 -7.69 -7.63
C ASP A 75 4.05 -6.73 -6.56
N TRP A 76 4.16 -7.10 -5.28
CA TRP A 76 3.74 -6.30 -4.13
C TRP A 76 2.25 -5.91 -4.19
N ARG A 77 1.42 -6.77 -4.79
CA ARG A 77 -0.03 -6.52 -4.87
C ARG A 77 -0.71 -6.51 -3.52
N GLY A 78 -0.09 -7.13 -2.51
CA GLY A 78 -0.48 -7.05 -1.11
C GLY A 78 -0.33 -5.65 -0.49
N GLY A 79 0.34 -4.71 -1.15
CA GLY A 79 0.63 -3.37 -0.67
C GLY A 79 1.99 -3.26 0.03
N VAL A 80 2.23 -2.12 0.67
CA VAL A 80 3.48 -1.78 1.38
C VAL A 80 3.24 -1.40 2.84
N LEU A 81 4.23 -1.66 3.67
CA LEU A 81 4.32 -1.16 5.03
C LEU A 81 4.91 0.26 5.01
N CYS A 82 4.41 1.11 5.91
CA CYS A 82 4.89 2.48 6.03
C CYS A 82 5.16 2.83 7.49
N GLN A 83 6.18 3.65 7.73
CA GLN A 83 6.43 4.33 8.99
C GLN A 83 6.03 5.81 8.87
N VAL A 84 5.37 6.35 9.89
CA VAL A 84 5.09 7.79 9.97
C VAL A 84 6.36 8.49 10.43
N ILE A 85 6.95 9.29 9.54
CA ILE A 85 8.16 10.09 9.82
C ILE A 85 7.77 11.49 10.28
N GLN A 86 6.71 12.04 9.70
CA GLN A 86 6.08 13.28 10.16
C GLN A 86 4.59 13.05 10.38
N SER A 87 4.12 13.34 11.60
CA SER A 87 2.71 13.28 11.95
C SER A 87 1.95 14.49 11.41
N GLY A 88 0.67 14.30 11.10
CA GLY A 88 -0.16 15.34 10.48
C GLY A 88 -1.56 14.83 10.20
N LYS A 89 -2.33 15.57 9.39
CA LYS A 89 -3.66 15.18 8.95
C LYS A 89 -3.66 14.81 7.47
N ILE A 90 -4.48 13.82 7.14
CA ILE A 90 -4.80 13.43 5.77
C ILE A 90 -6.32 13.38 5.61
N THR A 91 -6.79 13.69 4.41
CA THR A 91 -8.20 13.54 4.01
C THR A 91 -8.27 12.78 2.70
N VAL A 92 -9.37 12.05 2.48
CA VAL A 92 -9.63 11.40 1.20
C VAL A 92 -9.52 12.43 0.07
N GLY A 93 -8.81 12.08 -0.99
CA GLY A 93 -8.56 12.96 -2.14
C GLY A 93 -7.31 13.83 -2.03
N ASN A 94 -6.53 13.77 -0.94
CA ASN A 94 -5.22 14.41 -0.93
C ASN A 94 -4.30 13.79 -1.99
N SER A 95 -3.61 14.67 -2.73
CA SER A 95 -2.56 14.27 -3.66
C SER A 95 -1.38 13.65 -2.92
N ILE A 96 -0.69 12.76 -3.61
CA ILE A 96 0.50 12.08 -3.10
C ILE A 96 1.69 12.51 -3.92
N THR A 97 2.75 12.92 -3.26
CA THR A 97 4.01 13.31 -3.92
C THR A 97 5.18 12.59 -3.27
N GLN A 98 6.10 12.11 -4.09
CA GLN A 98 7.38 11.63 -3.59
C GLN A 98 8.23 12.82 -3.14
N VAL A 99 8.78 12.75 -1.94
CA VAL A 99 9.62 13.80 -1.35
C VAL A 99 10.99 13.25 -0.97
N LYS A 100 11.98 14.13 -0.88
CA LYS A 100 13.25 13.80 -0.22
C LYS A 100 13.09 14.16 1.25
N PHE A 101 13.24 13.18 2.13
CA PHE A 101 13.34 13.43 3.56
C PHE A 101 14.81 13.31 3.97
N GLN A 102 15.32 14.36 4.63
CA GLN A 102 16.63 14.34 5.27
C GLN A 102 16.37 14.49 6.77
N PRO A 103 16.69 13.49 7.60
CA PRO A 103 16.64 13.66 9.04
C PRO A 103 17.62 14.77 9.43
N GLU A 104 17.18 15.74 10.24
CA GLU A 104 18.12 16.68 10.86
C GLU A 104 19.12 15.88 11.71
N MET A 105 20.41 16.07 11.44
CA MET A 105 21.47 15.49 12.26
C MET A 105 21.46 16.20 13.62
N MET A 106 21.06 15.48 14.67
CA MET A 106 21.23 15.89 16.06
C MET A 106 22.61 15.49 16.57
#